data_AF-A0A7X9RV16-F1
#
_entry.id   AF-A0A7X9RV16-F1
#
_cell.length_a   1.000
_cell.length_b   1.000
_cell.length_c   1.000
_cell.angle_alpha   90.00
_cell.angle_beta   90.00
_cell.angle_gamma   90.00
#
_symmetry.space_group_name_H-M   'P 1'
#
loop_
_entity.id
_entity.type
_entity.pdbx_description
1 polymer ?
#
loop_
_entity_poly.entity_id
_entity_poly.type
_entity_poly.pdbx_seq_one_letter_code
_entity_poly.pdbx_strand_id
1 'polypeptide(L)'
;MKIKNHQITKEQFSTKWRQDYNNLLEDEHFEILFSNLLLVLDASFSMERQPYFKDEIIPDWKEITETIHQSMRDLEGEDLAQTESFVRLIEALPDRYLLLLLGQRLTSASITDRSGIPPLKSTLIESAFAPFNTQISVATRAWEKHAGRHSDNFWGEVKGSPSDKEEYVRNLIHQMLNQKTWWNVFFHYKHELVYEARVASGHGIRWAHGGTQLIGFLEPFINE
;
A
#
# COMPACT_ATOMS: atom_id res chain seq x y z
N MET A 1 -12.67 -13.55 16.83
CA MET A 1 -13.78 -12.57 17.03
C MET A 1 -14.70 -12.57 15.78
N LYS A 2 -16.01 -12.25 15.81
CA LYS A 2 -16.92 -12.36 14.62
C LYS A 2 -17.52 -11.02 14.12
N ILE A 3 -16.75 -9.93 14.15
CA ILE A 3 -17.15 -8.71 13.43
C ILE A 3 -16.64 -8.77 12.00
N LYS A 4 -17.49 -8.31 11.07
CA LYS A 4 -17.12 -8.13 9.65
C LYS A 4 -16.93 -6.64 9.38
N ASN A 5 -16.04 -6.32 8.44
CA ASN A 5 -15.66 -4.96 8.06
C ASN A 5 -16.90 -4.08 7.77
N HIS A 6 -17.89 -4.63 7.07
CA HIS A 6 -19.13 -3.95 6.70
C HIS A 6 -20.04 -3.53 7.88
N GLN A 7 -19.67 -3.84 9.12
CA GLN A 7 -20.40 -3.42 10.32
C GLN A 7 -19.82 -2.15 10.94
N ILE A 8 -18.61 -1.73 10.53
CA ILE A 8 -18.01 -0.47 10.95
C ILE A 8 -18.14 0.52 9.79
N THR A 9 -18.78 1.65 10.03
CA THR A 9 -18.91 2.73 9.05
C THR A 9 -18.07 3.92 9.44
N LYS A 10 -17.62 4.69 8.44
CA LYS A 10 -16.79 5.87 8.67
C LYS A 10 -17.44 6.87 9.64
N GLU A 11 -18.77 6.97 9.66
CA GLU A 11 -19.53 7.88 10.52
C GLU A 11 -19.38 7.58 12.01
N GLN A 12 -18.94 6.38 12.39
CA GLN A 12 -18.69 6.01 13.78
C GLN A 12 -17.37 6.59 14.30
N PHE A 13 -16.43 6.93 13.42
CA PHE A 13 -15.19 7.60 13.80
C PHE A 13 -15.45 9.08 14.15
N SER A 14 -14.67 9.59 15.09
CA SER A 14 -14.73 10.99 15.50
C SER A 14 -14.50 11.93 14.31
N THR A 15 -15.09 13.12 14.38
CA THR A 15 -15.00 14.11 13.29
C THR A 15 -13.55 14.47 12.96
N LYS A 16 -12.69 14.58 13.99
CA LYS A 16 -11.26 14.83 13.80
C LYS A 16 -10.58 13.69 13.04
N TRP A 17 -10.85 12.44 13.42
CA TRP A 17 -10.29 11.29 12.75
C TRP A 17 -10.72 11.19 11.29
N ARG A 18 -12.02 11.39 11.00
CA ARG A 18 -12.51 11.40 9.62
C ARG A 18 -11.81 12.44 8.73
N GLN A 19 -11.45 13.60 9.29
CA GLN A 19 -10.73 14.63 8.56
C GLN A 19 -9.25 14.27 8.37
N ASP A 20 -8.58 13.83 9.45
CA ASP A 20 -7.15 13.54 9.43
C ASP A 20 -6.80 12.24 8.67
N TYR A 21 -7.75 11.28 8.58
CA TYR A 21 -7.56 9.93 8.05
C TYR A 21 -8.55 9.57 6.92
N ASN A 22 -9.11 10.55 6.20
CA ASN A 22 -10.12 10.28 5.16
C ASN A 22 -9.69 9.19 4.16
N ASN A 23 -8.45 9.26 3.65
CA ASN A 23 -7.93 8.27 2.70
C ASN A 23 -7.80 6.87 3.31
N LEU A 24 -7.56 6.75 4.62
CA LEU A 24 -7.47 5.46 5.31
C LEU A 24 -8.86 4.80 5.46
N LEU A 25 -9.91 5.62 5.57
CA LEU A 25 -11.30 5.20 5.75
C LEU A 25 -12.00 4.84 4.43
N GLU A 26 -11.34 5.02 3.29
CA GLU A 26 -11.81 4.49 2.01
C GLU A 26 -11.76 2.95 2.01
N ASP A 27 -12.76 2.30 1.42
CA ASP A 27 -12.95 0.85 1.47
C ASP A 27 -11.67 0.08 1.08
N GLU A 28 -10.95 0.56 0.05
CA GLU A 28 -9.70 -0.03 -0.43
C GLU A 28 -8.66 -0.24 0.69
N HIS A 29 -8.54 0.73 1.59
CA HIS A 29 -7.56 0.71 2.68
C HIS A 29 -8.15 0.14 3.95
N PHE A 30 -9.37 0.54 4.30
CA PHE A 30 -10.01 0.14 5.54
C PHE A 30 -10.24 -1.37 5.59
N GLU A 31 -10.61 -1.99 4.46
CA GLU A 31 -10.77 -3.44 4.41
C GLU A 31 -9.48 -4.20 4.72
N ILE A 32 -8.34 -3.72 4.22
CA ILE A 32 -7.03 -4.33 4.47
C ILE A 32 -6.64 -4.15 5.93
N LEU A 33 -6.71 -2.91 6.42
CA LEU A 33 -6.36 -2.57 7.80
C LEU A 33 -7.17 -3.41 8.79
N PHE A 34 -8.49 -3.46 8.61
CA PHE A 34 -9.36 -4.15 9.54
C PHE A 34 -9.18 -5.66 9.47
N SER A 35 -9.03 -6.23 8.27
CA SER A 35 -8.76 -7.66 8.12
C SER A 35 -7.46 -8.07 8.80
N ASN A 36 -6.40 -7.28 8.64
CA ASN A 36 -5.11 -7.54 9.29
C ASN A 36 -5.19 -7.34 10.81
N LEU A 37 -5.94 -6.35 11.29
CA LEU A 37 -6.21 -6.17 12.72
C LEU A 37 -6.89 -7.40 13.32
N LEU A 38 -7.89 -7.96 12.64
CA LEU A 38 -8.55 -9.19 13.08
C LEU A 38 -7.58 -10.38 13.11
N LEU A 39 -6.72 -10.52 12.09
CA LEU A 39 -5.71 -11.58 12.07
C LEU A 39 -4.71 -11.45 13.22
N VAL A 40 -4.31 -10.22 13.57
CA VAL A 40 -3.47 -9.96 14.75
C VAL A 40 -4.20 -10.38 16.03
N LEU A 41 -5.45 -9.95 16.22
CA LEU A 41 -6.25 -10.26 17.40
C LEU A 41 -6.60 -11.76 17.53
N ASP A 42 -6.68 -12.49 16.42
CA ASP A 42 -6.90 -13.94 16.40
C ASP A 42 -5.57 -14.74 16.33
N ALA A 43 -4.41 -14.09 16.52
CA ALA A 43 -3.07 -14.69 16.50
C ALA A 43 -2.75 -15.51 15.24
N SER A 44 -3.32 -15.12 14.10
CA SER A 44 -3.20 -15.79 12.79
C SER A 44 -2.51 -14.93 11.73
N PHE A 45 -2.01 -13.76 12.11
CA PHE A 45 -1.28 -12.86 11.22
C PHE A 45 0.03 -13.49 10.72
N SER A 46 0.18 -13.61 9.40
CA SER A 46 1.40 -14.14 8.77
C SER A 46 2.36 -13.02 8.42
N MET A 47 3.65 -13.26 8.68
CA MET A 47 4.75 -12.36 8.32
C MET A 47 5.49 -12.81 7.04
N GLU A 48 4.92 -13.72 6.25
CA GLU A 48 5.52 -14.10 4.98
C GLU A 48 5.59 -12.91 4.03
N ARG A 49 6.80 -12.66 3.51
CA ARG A 49 7.15 -11.40 2.86
C ARG A 49 7.92 -11.66 1.58
N GLN A 50 7.28 -11.40 0.45
CA GLN A 50 7.92 -11.35 -0.86
C GLN A 50 7.56 -10.02 -1.54
N PRO A 51 8.42 -9.45 -2.40
CA PRO A 51 9.81 -9.85 -2.63
C PRO A 51 10.68 -9.60 -1.39
N TYR A 52 11.83 -10.26 -1.31
CA TYR A 52 12.84 -9.94 -0.30
C TYR A 52 13.59 -8.65 -0.67
N PHE A 53 13.88 -7.83 0.34
CA PHE A 53 14.70 -6.63 0.19
C PHE A 53 15.66 -6.53 1.38
N LYS A 54 16.97 -6.47 1.11
CA LYS A 54 18.01 -6.56 2.14
C LYS A 54 17.99 -5.40 3.13
N ASP A 55 17.62 -4.20 2.67
CA ASP A 55 17.58 -2.99 3.51
C ASP A 55 16.24 -2.81 4.23
N GLU A 56 15.38 -3.84 4.19
CA GLU A 56 14.11 -3.80 4.90
C GLU A 56 14.30 -3.91 6.42
N ILE A 57 13.64 -3.01 7.12
CA ILE A 57 13.54 -3.03 8.57
C ILE A 57 12.32 -3.85 8.96
N ILE A 58 12.55 -4.95 9.68
CA ILE A 58 11.47 -5.78 10.24
C ILE A 58 11.00 -5.14 11.55
N PRO A 59 9.72 -4.73 11.67
CA PRO A 59 9.17 -4.23 12.93
C PRO A 59 9.16 -5.31 14.02
N ASP A 60 9.21 -4.90 15.27
CA ASP A 60 8.95 -5.81 16.40
C ASP A 60 7.46 -6.15 16.47
N TRP A 61 7.05 -7.16 15.70
CA TRP A 61 5.65 -7.60 15.68
C TRP A 61 5.19 -8.18 16.99
N LYS A 62 6.10 -8.64 17.84
CA LYS A 62 5.73 -9.11 19.18
C LYS A 62 5.25 -7.93 20.02
N GLU A 63 6.02 -6.85 20.07
CA GLU A 63 5.63 -5.61 20.76
C GLU A 63 4.30 -5.05 20.23
N ILE A 64 4.17 -4.97 18.90
CA ILE A 64 2.96 -4.42 18.25
C ILE A 64 1.73 -5.26 18.61
N THR A 65 1.84 -6.59 18.49
CA THR A 65 0.75 -7.53 18.76
C THR A 65 0.36 -7.49 20.24
N GLU A 66 1.33 -7.51 21.15
CA GLU A 66 1.11 -7.41 22.59
C GLU A 66 0.39 -6.11 22.95
N THR A 67 0.79 -4.98 22.35
CA THR A 67 0.15 -3.68 22.55
C THR A 67 -1.30 -3.69 22.07
N ILE A 68 -1.56 -4.15 20.84
CA ILE A 68 -2.91 -4.23 20.27
C ILE A 68 -3.82 -5.11 21.13
N HIS A 69 -3.33 -6.28 21.54
CA HIS A 69 -4.10 -7.17 22.41
C HIS A 69 -4.38 -6.55 23.78
N GLN A 70 -3.43 -5.83 24.37
CA GLN A 70 -3.66 -5.18 25.65
C GLN A 70 -4.72 -4.10 25.52
N SER A 71 -4.62 -3.23 24.52
CA SER A 71 -5.63 -2.19 24.26
C SER A 71 -7.01 -2.77 24.00
N MET A 72 -7.12 -3.87 23.25
CA MET A 72 -8.40 -4.53 23.02
C MET A 72 -8.98 -5.10 24.33
N ARG A 73 -8.17 -5.75 25.17
CA ARG A 73 -8.62 -6.28 26.47
C ARG A 73 -9.12 -5.19 27.40
N ASP A 74 -8.44 -4.05 27.43
CA ASP A 74 -8.85 -2.91 28.26
C ASP A 74 -10.22 -2.37 27.81
N LEU A 75 -10.44 -2.27 26.49
CA LEU A 75 -11.71 -1.85 25.90
C LEU A 75 -12.84 -2.88 26.09
N GLU A 76 -12.54 -4.18 26.03
CA GLU A 76 -13.51 -5.26 26.34
C GLU A 76 -13.92 -5.27 27.82
N GLY A 77 -13.10 -4.70 28.70
CA GLY A 77 -13.44 -4.46 30.11
C GLY A 77 -14.43 -3.30 30.31
N GLU A 78 -14.57 -2.43 29.30
CA GLU A 78 -15.63 -1.42 29.25
C GLU A 78 -16.90 -2.07 28.66
N ASP A 79 -18.08 -1.82 29.25
CA ASP A 79 -19.38 -2.35 28.77
C ASP A 79 -19.82 -1.64 27.47
N LEU A 80 -19.00 -1.74 26.42
CA LEU A 80 -19.17 -1.10 25.13
C LEU A 80 -19.74 -2.07 24.10
N ALA A 81 -20.44 -1.51 23.11
CA ALA A 81 -20.73 -2.26 21.90
C ALA A 81 -19.43 -2.69 21.23
N GLN A 82 -19.40 -3.90 20.67
CA GLN A 82 -18.18 -4.45 20.08
C GLN A 82 -17.65 -3.59 18.91
N THR A 83 -18.54 -3.01 18.09
CA THR A 83 -18.15 -2.07 17.02
C THR A 83 -17.52 -0.80 17.57
N GLU A 84 -18.00 -0.29 18.71
CA GLU A 84 -17.41 0.86 19.39
C GLU A 84 -16.02 0.55 19.94
N SER A 85 -15.81 -0.67 20.48
CA SER A 85 -14.49 -1.11 20.93
C SER A 85 -13.46 -1.08 19.79
N PHE A 86 -13.82 -1.57 18.60
CA PHE A 86 -12.93 -1.52 17.44
C PHE A 86 -12.65 -0.09 16.95
N VAL A 87 -13.66 0.76 16.90
CA VAL A 87 -13.48 2.17 16.49
C VAL A 87 -12.52 2.85 17.45
N ARG A 88 -12.74 2.73 18.77
CA ARG A 88 -11.85 3.29 19.79
C ARG A 88 -10.44 2.72 19.73
N LEU A 89 -10.31 1.41 19.49
CA LEU A 89 -9.01 0.76 19.32
C LEU A 89 -8.26 1.41 18.14
N ILE A 90 -8.88 1.44 16.95
CA ILE A 90 -8.26 2.01 15.75
C ILE A 90 -7.91 3.48 15.96
N GLU A 91 -8.79 4.27 16.59
CA GLU A 91 -8.54 5.68 16.87
C GLU A 91 -7.35 5.93 17.82
N ALA A 92 -7.07 4.98 18.71
CA ALA A 92 -6.01 5.04 19.69
C ALA A 92 -4.67 4.48 19.20
N LEU A 93 -4.65 3.71 18.10
CA LEU A 93 -3.40 3.15 17.58
C LEU A 93 -2.47 4.24 17.04
N PRO A 94 -1.16 4.16 17.29
CA PRO A 94 -0.18 5.02 16.64
C PRO A 94 -0.23 4.90 15.11
N ASP A 95 0.02 6.00 14.39
CA ASP A 95 0.06 6.05 12.92
C ASP A 95 0.91 4.91 12.33
N ARG A 96 2.07 4.67 12.92
CA ARG A 96 2.97 3.58 12.52
C ARG A 96 2.28 2.22 12.55
N TYR A 97 1.43 1.95 13.53
CA TYR A 97 0.75 0.65 13.65
C TYR A 97 -0.36 0.54 12.60
N LEU A 98 -1.08 1.63 12.33
CA LEU A 98 -2.06 1.68 11.24
C LEU A 98 -1.41 1.38 9.88
N LEU A 99 -0.25 1.97 9.60
CA LEU A 99 0.48 1.74 8.36
C LEU A 99 1.02 0.31 8.25
N LEU A 100 1.51 -0.25 9.35
CA LEU A 100 1.94 -1.65 9.39
C LEU A 100 0.76 -2.62 9.19
N LEU A 101 -0.40 -2.32 9.76
CA LEU A 101 -1.64 -3.07 9.53
C LEU A 101 -2.15 -2.90 8.07
N LEU A 102 -1.87 -1.78 7.40
CA LEU A 102 -2.07 -1.63 5.95
C LEU A 102 -1.04 -2.40 5.11
N GLY A 103 -0.02 -2.99 5.74
CA GLY A 103 1.02 -3.76 5.07
C GLY A 103 2.23 -2.95 4.59
N GLN A 104 2.47 -1.76 5.16
CA GLN A 104 3.68 -0.99 4.84
C GLN A 104 4.93 -1.81 5.17
N ARG A 105 5.89 -1.84 4.25
CA ARG A 105 7.21 -2.42 4.48
C ARG A 105 8.21 -1.30 4.69
N LEU A 106 9.08 -1.44 5.69
CA LEU A 106 9.87 -0.32 6.20
C LEU A 106 11.31 -0.34 5.67
N THR A 107 11.85 0.85 5.47
CA THR A 107 13.27 1.12 5.21
C THR A 107 13.71 2.27 6.11
N SER A 108 15.00 2.58 6.15
CA SER A 108 15.51 3.69 6.99
C SER A 108 14.90 5.05 6.68
N ALA A 109 14.41 5.27 5.46
CA ALA A 109 13.82 6.53 5.01
C ALA A 109 12.27 6.51 4.98
N SER A 110 11.64 5.47 5.54
CA SER A 110 10.18 5.34 5.55
C SER A 110 9.50 6.45 6.36
N ILE A 111 8.38 6.93 5.82
CA ILE A 111 7.43 7.75 6.56
C ILE A 111 6.52 6.84 7.38
N THR A 112 6.46 7.08 8.69
CA THR A 112 5.69 6.26 9.64
C THR A 112 4.64 7.06 10.40
N ASP A 113 4.32 8.27 9.94
CA ASP A 113 3.18 9.07 10.41
C ASP A 113 2.06 9.06 9.36
N ARG A 114 0.93 9.73 9.63
CA ARG A 114 -0.22 9.83 8.72
C ARG A 114 0.09 10.21 7.27
N SER A 115 1.19 10.92 6.98
CA SER A 115 1.61 11.21 5.61
C SER A 115 2.15 9.99 4.86
N GLY A 116 2.33 8.86 5.54
CA GLY A 116 2.66 7.57 4.95
C GLY A 116 1.46 6.80 4.38
N ILE A 117 0.22 7.28 4.59
CA ILE A 117 -0.99 6.62 4.05
C ILE A 117 -0.89 6.59 2.52
N PRO A 118 -1.02 5.40 1.89
CA PRO A 118 -0.84 5.28 0.45
C PRO A 118 -1.94 6.05 -0.32
N PRO A 119 -1.63 6.55 -1.53
CA PRO A 119 -2.66 7.11 -2.41
C PRO A 119 -3.62 6.03 -2.89
N LEU A 120 -4.86 6.42 -3.20
CA LEU A 120 -5.88 5.52 -3.75
C LEU A 120 -5.47 4.99 -5.13
N LYS A 121 -5.88 3.77 -5.46
CA LYS A 121 -5.67 3.18 -6.80
C LYS A 121 -6.16 4.09 -7.92
N SER A 122 -7.29 4.75 -7.73
CA SER A 122 -7.86 5.68 -8.71
C SER A 122 -6.88 6.81 -9.05
N THR A 123 -6.28 7.44 -8.04
CA THR A 123 -5.27 8.50 -8.21
C THR A 123 -4.02 7.98 -8.92
N LEU A 124 -3.55 6.78 -8.56
CA LEU A 124 -2.40 6.14 -9.19
C LEU A 124 -2.63 5.83 -10.67
N ILE A 125 -3.81 5.31 -10.99
CA ILE A 125 -4.23 4.97 -12.35
C ILE A 125 -4.40 6.25 -13.18
N GLU A 126 -5.05 7.28 -12.64
CA GLU A 126 -5.27 8.55 -13.33
C GLU A 126 -3.93 9.18 -13.75
N SER A 127 -2.97 9.28 -12.83
CA SER A 127 -1.66 9.86 -13.14
C SER A 127 -0.83 8.99 -14.09
N ALA A 128 -0.95 7.67 -13.99
CA ALA A 128 -0.26 6.73 -14.87
C ALA A 128 -0.77 6.82 -16.32
N PHE A 129 -2.08 6.94 -16.51
CA PHE A 129 -2.72 6.98 -17.83
C PHE A 129 -2.98 8.40 -18.36
N ALA A 130 -2.41 9.42 -17.74
CA ALA A 130 -2.36 10.76 -18.31
C ALA A 130 -1.68 10.72 -19.71
N PRO A 131 -2.16 11.50 -20.70
CA PRO A 131 -1.58 11.52 -22.03
C PRO A 131 -0.11 11.96 -22.01
N PHE A 132 0.79 11.14 -22.57
CA PHE A 132 2.16 11.58 -22.87
C PHE A 132 2.21 12.27 -24.23
N ASN A 133 1.47 11.73 -25.19
CA ASN A 133 1.20 12.33 -26.49
C ASN A 133 -0.19 11.88 -26.99
N THR A 134 -0.49 12.08 -28.27
CA THR A 134 -1.78 11.72 -28.87
C THR A 134 -2.02 10.21 -29.05
N GLN A 135 -1.01 9.37 -28.80
CA GLN A 135 -1.05 7.94 -29.06
C GLN A 135 -0.90 7.09 -27.79
N ILE A 136 -0.11 7.55 -26.81
CA ILE A 136 0.22 6.78 -25.61
C ILE A 136 0.22 7.64 -24.34
N SER A 137 0.06 6.96 -23.22
CA SER A 137 0.14 7.49 -21.86
C SER A 137 1.56 7.56 -21.33
N VAL A 138 1.72 8.26 -20.20
CA VAL A 138 2.99 8.33 -19.45
C VAL A 138 3.45 6.95 -19.01
N ALA A 139 2.53 6.09 -18.54
CA ALA A 139 2.82 4.71 -18.17
C ALA A 139 3.36 3.89 -19.33
N THR A 140 2.71 3.92 -20.48
CA THR A 140 3.15 3.15 -21.65
C THR A 140 4.54 3.60 -22.10
N ARG A 141 4.78 4.91 -22.13
CA ARG A 141 6.11 5.45 -22.45
C ARG A 141 7.17 4.98 -21.44
N ALA A 142 6.84 4.96 -20.15
CA ALA A 142 7.74 4.49 -19.10
C ALA A 142 8.04 2.99 -19.25
N TRP A 143 7.02 2.17 -19.53
CA TRP A 143 7.18 0.73 -19.75
C TRP A 143 8.07 0.43 -20.94
N GLU A 144 7.86 1.06 -22.10
CA GLU A 144 8.69 0.85 -23.30
C GLU A 144 10.19 1.11 -23.02
N LYS A 145 10.49 2.13 -22.20
CA LYS A 145 11.85 2.47 -21.80
C LYS A 145 12.49 1.39 -20.94
N HIS A 146 11.72 0.70 -20.11
CA HIS A 146 12.21 -0.36 -19.23
C HIS A 146 12.31 -1.70 -19.96
N ALA A 147 11.28 -2.09 -20.72
CA ALA A 147 11.30 -3.29 -21.54
C ALA A 147 12.43 -3.28 -22.59
N GLY A 148 12.82 -2.10 -23.09
CA GLY A 148 13.94 -1.97 -24.03
C GLY A 148 15.35 -2.05 -23.42
N ARG A 149 15.50 -2.11 -22.09
CA ARG A 149 16.83 -2.11 -21.43
C ARG A 149 17.41 -3.48 -21.17
N HIS A 150 16.57 -4.49 -21.03
CA HIS A 150 16.98 -5.82 -20.57
C HIS A 150 16.53 -6.89 -21.56
N SER A 151 17.45 -7.80 -21.91
CA SER A 151 17.17 -8.94 -22.79
C SER A 151 16.51 -10.12 -22.06
N ASP A 152 16.29 -9.99 -20.75
CA ASP A 152 15.71 -11.03 -19.89
C ASP A 152 14.17 -11.10 -19.97
N ASN A 153 13.55 -10.24 -20.80
CA ASN A 153 12.11 -10.20 -21.02
C ASN A 153 11.30 -9.98 -19.73
N PHE A 154 11.92 -9.40 -18.69
CA PHE A 154 11.27 -9.18 -17.39
C PHE A 154 9.96 -8.40 -17.55
N TRP A 155 10.00 -7.29 -18.29
CA TRP A 155 8.83 -6.44 -18.58
C TRP A 155 8.01 -6.89 -19.79
N GLY A 156 8.29 -8.05 -20.36
CA GLY A 156 7.70 -8.48 -21.63
C GLY A 156 8.31 -7.79 -22.86
N GLU A 157 7.75 -8.11 -24.04
CA GLU A 157 8.25 -7.63 -25.32
C GLU A 157 7.48 -6.40 -25.80
N VAL A 158 8.20 -5.38 -26.29
CA VAL A 158 7.59 -4.20 -26.92
C VAL A 158 7.13 -4.53 -28.34
N LYS A 159 5.90 -5.03 -28.49
CA LYS A 159 5.29 -5.39 -29.78
C LYS A 159 3.84 -4.88 -29.89
N GLY A 160 3.32 -4.84 -31.10
CA GLY A 160 1.95 -4.39 -31.40
C GLY A 160 1.83 -2.89 -31.68
N SER A 161 0.58 -2.48 -31.95
CA SER A 161 0.18 -1.08 -32.14
C SER A 161 0.24 -0.30 -30.81
N PRO A 162 0.19 1.05 -30.85
CA PRO A 162 0.08 1.85 -29.63
C PRO A 162 -1.09 1.43 -28.73
N SER A 163 -2.23 1.03 -29.31
CA SER A 163 -3.39 0.55 -28.56
C SER A 163 -3.12 -0.78 -27.85
N ASP A 164 -2.44 -1.71 -28.52
CA ASP A 164 -2.10 -3.01 -27.91
C ASP A 164 -1.17 -2.83 -26.70
N LYS A 165 -0.21 -1.90 -26.81
CA LYS A 165 0.71 -1.56 -25.73
C LYS A 165 0.00 -0.87 -24.55
N GLU A 166 -0.93 0.04 -24.83
CA GLU A 166 -1.76 0.68 -23.80
C GLU A 166 -2.56 -0.35 -23.01
N GLU A 167 -3.20 -1.30 -23.70
CA GLU A 167 -3.97 -2.36 -23.05
C GLU A 167 -3.07 -3.27 -22.19
N TYR A 168 -1.90 -3.65 -22.72
CA TYR A 168 -0.93 -4.44 -21.98
C TYR A 168 -0.50 -3.73 -20.68
N VAL A 169 -0.08 -2.47 -20.78
CA VAL A 169 0.42 -1.70 -19.62
C VAL A 169 -0.69 -1.42 -18.61
N ARG A 170 -1.93 -1.19 -19.08
CA ARG A 170 -3.13 -1.12 -18.23
C ARG A 170 -3.30 -2.38 -17.40
N ASN A 171 -3.32 -3.54 -18.06
CA ASN A 171 -3.46 -4.81 -17.37
C ASN A 171 -2.33 -5.05 -16.38
N LEU A 172 -1.08 -4.74 -16.76
CA LEU A 172 0.09 -4.85 -15.90
C LEU A 172 -0.05 -4.00 -14.62
N ILE A 173 -0.38 -2.71 -14.74
CA ILE A 173 -0.53 -1.82 -13.57
C ILE A 173 -1.69 -2.27 -12.68
N HIS A 174 -2.83 -2.64 -13.26
CA HIS A 174 -3.96 -3.15 -12.46
C HIS A 174 -3.60 -4.43 -11.70
N GLN A 175 -2.91 -5.37 -12.35
CA GLN A 175 -2.41 -6.57 -11.67
C GLN A 175 -1.46 -6.21 -10.54
N MET A 176 -0.50 -5.31 -10.78
CA MET A 176 0.46 -4.90 -9.76
C MET A 176 -0.22 -4.24 -8.55
N LEU A 177 -1.16 -3.33 -8.76
CA LEU A 177 -1.85 -2.64 -7.66
C LEU A 177 -2.80 -3.57 -6.87
N ASN A 178 -3.36 -4.59 -7.52
CA ASN A 178 -4.24 -5.59 -6.89
C ASN A 178 -3.46 -6.70 -6.18
N GLN A 179 -2.26 -7.04 -6.66
CA GLN A 179 -1.45 -8.13 -6.15
C GLN A 179 -0.19 -7.65 -5.44
N LYS A 180 -0.10 -6.36 -5.11
CA LYS A 180 1.07 -5.79 -4.41
C LYS A 180 1.28 -6.54 -3.10
N THR A 181 2.52 -6.96 -2.87
CA THR A 181 2.97 -7.65 -1.64
C THR A 181 4.03 -6.85 -0.90
N TRP A 182 4.48 -5.75 -1.50
CA TRP A 182 5.38 -4.79 -0.89
C TRP A 182 4.94 -3.39 -1.33
N TRP A 183 4.81 -2.48 -0.38
CA TRP A 183 4.65 -1.07 -0.67
C TRP A 183 5.28 -0.23 0.43
N ASN A 184 5.69 0.99 0.08
CA ASN A 184 6.25 1.93 1.04
C ASN A 184 6.08 3.38 0.55
N VAL A 185 6.04 4.31 1.51
CA VAL A 185 6.18 5.75 1.30
C VAL A 185 7.47 6.20 2.00
N PHE A 186 8.42 6.73 1.25
CA PHE A 186 9.77 7.03 1.78
C PHE A 186 10.48 8.13 1.00
N PHE A 187 11.49 8.75 1.61
CA PHE A 187 12.35 9.72 0.93
C PHE A 187 13.35 9.02 0.00
N HIS A 188 13.15 9.18 -1.31
CA HIS A 188 14.05 8.75 -2.36
C HIS A 188 15.09 9.84 -2.68
N TYR A 189 16.37 9.44 -2.72
CA TYR A 189 17.52 10.36 -2.89
C TYR A 189 17.46 11.31 -4.11
N LYS A 190 16.71 10.97 -5.16
CA LYS A 190 16.52 11.81 -6.37
C LYS A 190 15.13 12.41 -6.55
N HIS A 191 14.13 11.85 -5.89
CA HIS A 191 12.72 12.11 -6.21
C HIS A 191 11.93 12.58 -5.00
N GLU A 192 12.65 12.97 -3.94
CA GLU A 192 12.06 13.35 -2.65
C GLU A 192 11.11 12.26 -2.16
N LEU A 193 9.94 12.63 -1.64
CA LEU A 193 8.98 11.68 -1.10
C LEU A 193 8.27 10.92 -2.23
N VAL A 194 8.29 9.59 -2.18
CA VAL A 194 7.71 8.72 -3.21
C VAL A 194 6.80 7.67 -2.61
N TYR A 195 5.83 7.21 -3.39
CA TYR A 195 5.10 5.97 -3.16
C TYR A 195 5.61 4.90 -4.12
N GLU A 196 5.93 3.72 -3.60
CA GLU A 196 6.38 2.59 -4.39
C GLU A 196 5.56 1.35 -4.04
N ALA A 197 5.16 0.62 -5.07
CA ALA A 197 4.48 -0.66 -4.93
C ALA A 197 5.20 -1.72 -5.77
N ARG A 198 5.26 -2.94 -5.23
CA ARG A 198 5.84 -4.11 -5.89
C ARG A 198 5.01 -5.35 -5.66
N VAL A 199 5.12 -6.28 -6.60
CA VAL A 199 4.59 -7.64 -6.49
C VAL A 199 5.71 -8.64 -6.16
N ALA A 200 5.32 -9.85 -5.77
CA ALA A 200 6.25 -10.90 -5.33
C ALA A 200 7.36 -11.23 -6.35
N SER A 201 7.10 -11.09 -7.65
CA SER A 201 8.09 -11.30 -8.72
C SER A 201 9.14 -10.19 -8.83
N GLY A 202 9.07 -9.16 -7.98
CA GLY A 202 10.03 -8.05 -7.95
C GLY A 202 9.65 -6.86 -8.83
N HIS A 203 8.67 -7.00 -9.75
CA HIS A 203 8.20 -5.90 -10.57
C HIS A 203 7.70 -4.78 -9.68
N GLY A 204 8.17 -3.56 -9.94
CA GLY A 204 7.80 -2.39 -9.18
C GLY A 204 7.40 -1.22 -10.04
N ILE A 205 6.63 -0.32 -9.43
CA ILE A 205 6.20 0.93 -10.03
C ILE A 205 6.16 2.01 -8.95
N ARG A 206 6.53 3.22 -9.33
CA ARG A 206 6.75 4.34 -8.40
C ARG A 206 6.06 5.60 -8.88
N TRP A 207 5.50 6.32 -7.92
CA TRP A 207 4.93 7.66 -8.09
C TRP A 207 5.57 8.64 -7.13
N ALA A 208 5.49 9.93 -7.46
CA ALA A 208 5.69 10.99 -6.48
C ALA A 208 4.66 10.87 -5.34
N HIS A 209 4.96 11.46 -4.20
CA HIS A 209 4.05 11.46 -3.05
C HIS A 209 2.64 11.93 -3.42
N GLY A 210 1.62 11.28 -2.84
CA GLY A 210 0.22 11.50 -3.18
C GLY A 210 -0.23 10.84 -4.48
N GLY A 211 0.66 10.15 -5.22
CA GLY A 211 0.28 9.38 -6.41
C GLY A 211 -0.04 10.22 -7.65
N THR A 212 0.27 11.52 -7.63
CA THR A 212 -0.15 12.50 -8.65
C THR A 212 0.73 12.50 -9.89
N GLN A 213 1.92 11.90 -9.83
CA GLN A 213 2.84 11.82 -10.96
C GLN A 213 3.53 10.45 -10.98
N LEU A 214 3.41 9.74 -12.10
CA LEU A 214 4.18 8.52 -12.33
C LEU A 214 5.67 8.86 -12.52
N ILE A 215 6.53 8.22 -11.74
CA ILE A 215 8.00 8.30 -11.89
C ILE A 215 8.48 7.23 -12.86
N GLY A 216 7.97 6.00 -12.75
CA GLY A 216 8.25 4.92 -13.67
C GLY A 216 8.23 3.52 -13.05
N PHE A 217 8.60 2.54 -13.86
CA PHE A 217 8.75 1.14 -13.46
C PHE A 217 10.12 0.91 -12.80
N LEU A 218 10.25 -0.23 -12.10
CA LEU A 218 11.41 -0.53 -11.26
C LEU A 218 11.90 -1.96 -11.48
N GLU A 219 13.19 -2.10 -11.77
CA GLU A 219 13.86 -3.39 -11.88
C GLU A 219 13.74 -4.21 -10.58
N PRO A 220 13.95 -5.54 -10.65
CA PRO A 220 13.98 -6.40 -9.47
C PRO A 220 14.92 -5.85 -8.39
N PHE A 221 14.63 -6.15 -7.12
CA PHE A 221 15.63 -5.93 -6.08
C PHE A 221 16.89 -6.73 -6.40
N ILE A 222 18.02 -6.05 -6.47
CA ILE A 222 19.32 -6.70 -6.59
C ILE A 222 19.67 -7.18 -5.19
N ASN A 223 19.56 -8.49 -4.97
CA ASN A 223 20.16 -9.12 -3.80
C ASN A 223 21.67 -9.16 -4.04
N GLU A 224 22.39 -8.10 -3.66
CA GLU A 224 23.84 -8.20 -3.48
C GLU A 224 24.15 -8.91 -2.17
#